data_AF-A0A958HHQ2-F1
#
_entry.id   AF-A0A958HHQ2-F1
#
_cell.length_a   1.000
_cell.length_b   1.000
_cell.length_c   1.000
_cell.angle_alpha   90.00
_cell.angle_beta   90.00
_cell.angle_gamma   90.00
#
_symmetry.space_group_name_H-M   'P 1'
#
loop_
_entity.id
_entity.type
_entity.pdbx_description
1 polymer ?
#
loop_
_entity_poly.entity_id
_entity_poly.type
_entity_poly.pdbx_seq_one_letter_code
_entity_poly.pdbx_strand_id
1 'polypeptide(L)' 'MRAIVKSLMLVAICVLAGGCATDPWVKPYQRQHLADPIMSFDRDPISSAYGHHVYQVREGARGAEGGGGGGCGCN' A
#
# COMPACT_ATOMS: atom_id res chain seq x y z
N MET A 1 32.29 28.50 18.71
CA MET A 1 32.22 27.06 18.34
C MET A 1 30.92 26.40 18.79
N ARG A 2 30.56 26.42 20.09
CA ARG A 2 29.31 25.80 20.59
C ARG A 2 28.00 26.30 19.92
N ALA A 3 27.91 27.58 19.59
CA ALA A 3 26.73 28.16 18.92
C ALA A 3 26.59 27.69 17.46
N ILE A 4 27.72 27.51 16.76
CA ILE A 4 27.75 27.04 15.36
C ILE A 4 27.31 25.58 15.30
N VAL A 5 27.79 24.74 16.23
CA VAL A 5 27.40 23.33 16.33
C VAL A 5 25.90 23.19 16.63
N LYS A 6 25.34 24.03 17.51
CA LYS A 6 23.90 24.05 17.81
C LYS A 6 23.07 24.48 16.58
N SER A 7 23.52 25.47 15.83
CA SER A 7 22.86 25.92 14.61
C SER A 7 22.87 24.85 13.51
N LEU A 8 24.00 24.17 13.31
CA LEU A 8 24.11 23.04 12.37
C LEU A 8 23.18 21.89 12.76
N MET A 9 23.09 21.57 14.05
CA MET A 9 22.21 20.52 14.55
C MET A 9 20.74 20.85 14.34
N LEU A 10 20.34 22.12 14.50
CA LEU A 10 18.97 22.57 14.27
C LEU A 10 18.58 22.45 12.79
N VAL A 11 19.48 22.83 11.88
CA VAL A 11 19.27 22.71 10.43
C VAL A 11 19.16 21.24 10.01
N ALA A 12 19.99 20.36 10.56
CA ALA A 12 19.93 18.92 10.28
C ALA A 12 18.59 18.31 10.69
N ILE A 13 18.03 18.72 11.84
CA ILE A 13 16.72 18.26 12.31
C ILE A 13 15.59 18.75 11.41
N CYS A 14 15.63 20.00 10.94
CA CYS A 14 14.62 20.53 10.02
C CYS A 14 14.61 19.81 8.66
N VAL A 15 15.77 19.41 8.14
CA VAL A 15 15.87 18.66 6.89
C VAL A 15 15.29 17.24 7.03
N LEU A 16 15.55 16.58 8.16
CA LEU A 16 15.02 15.24 8.43
C LEU A 16 13.50 15.23 8.71
N ALA A 17 12.95 16.35 9.20
CA ALA A 17 11.52 16.49 9.44
C ALA A 17 10.69 16.76 8.16
N GLY A 18 11.33 17.03 7.02
CA GLY A 18 10.66 17.33 5.74
C GLY A 18 10.07 16.12 4.99
N GLY A 19 9.99 14.94 5.61
CA GLY A 19 9.59 13.69 4.95
C GLY A 19 8.09 13.51 4.67
N CYS A 20 7.23 14.42 5.14
CA CYS A 20 5.80 14.36 4.86
C CYS A 20 5.51 15.16 3.59
N ALA A 21 5.43 14.44 2.45
CA ALA A 21 4.92 14.99 1.21
C ALA A 21 3.56 15.68 1.46
N THR A 22 3.57 17.01 1.38
CA THR A 22 2.38 17.84 1.44
C THR A 22 1.60 17.70 0.13
N ASP A 23 0.30 17.44 0.25
CA ASP A 23 -0.67 17.17 -0.81
C ASP A 23 -0.60 15.77 -1.45
N PRO A 24 -1.75 15.16 -1.79
CA PRO A 24 -1.78 13.80 -2.31
C PRO A 24 -1.08 13.77 -3.67
N TRP A 25 0.12 13.17 -3.72
CA TRP A 25 0.93 13.06 -4.94
C TRP A 25 0.21 12.32 -6.08
N VAL A 26 -0.81 11.51 -5.75
CA VAL A 26 -1.71 10.88 -6.71
C VAL A 26 -3.08 11.55 -6.63
N LYS A 27 -3.48 12.19 -7.72
CA LYS A 27 -4.82 12.76 -7.83
C LYS A 27 -5.87 11.63 -7.75
N PRO A 28 -7.07 11.86 -7.18
CA PRO A 28 -8.06 10.79 -6.98
C PRO A 28 -8.36 9.97 -8.24
N TYR A 29 -8.43 10.63 -9.40
CA TYR A 29 -8.68 9.99 -10.71
C TYR A 29 -7.47 9.27 -11.31
N GLN A 30 -6.26 9.44 -10.76
CA GLN A 30 -5.08 8.68 -11.19
C GLN A 30 -4.96 7.35 -10.45
N ARG A 31 -5.67 7.19 -9.32
CA ARG A 31 -5.66 5.95 -8.53
C ARG A 31 -6.19 4.74 -9.31
N GLN A 32 -7.10 4.96 -10.28
CA GLN A 32 -7.60 3.89 -11.14
C GLN A 32 -6.50 3.22 -11.99
N HIS A 33 -5.37 3.90 -12.24
CA HIS A 33 -4.25 3.37 -13.01
C HIS A 33 -3.17 2.71 -12.14
N LEU A 34 -3.36 2.68 -10.82
CA LEU A 34 -2.37 2.14 -9.89
C LEU A 34 -2.39 0.61 -9.85
N ALA A 35 -3.46 -0.01 -10.35
CA ALA A 35 -3.63 -1.45 -10.49
C ALA A 35 -3.99 -1.79 -11.95
N ASP A 36 -2.97 -1.83 -12.81
CA ASP A 36 -3.11 -2.33 -14.19
C ASP A 36 -3.55 -3.82 -14.14
N PRO A 37 -4.53 -4.25 -14.96
CA PRO A 37 -4.95 -5.65 -15.06
C PRO A 37 -3.80 -6.66 -15.23
N ILE A 38 -2.68 -6.27 -15.85
CA ILE A 38 -1.50 -7.14 -15.97
C ILE A 38 -0.84 -7.48 -14.63
N MET A 39 -1.03 -6.64 -13.61
CA MET A 39 -0.51 -6.84 -12.26
C MET A 39 -1.44 -7.72 -11.41
N SER A 40 -2.53 -8.24 -11.98
CA SER A 40 -3.40 -9.19 -11.29
C SER A 40 -2.69 -10.53 -11.08
N PHE A 41 -2.66 -11.01 -9.84
CA PHE A 41 -2.15 -12.34 -9.50
C PHE A 41 -3.01 -13.47 -10.07
N ASP A 42 -4.26 -13.16 -10.38
CA ASP A 42 -5.22 -14.11 -10.90
C ASP A 42 -5.84 -13.61 -12.20
N ARG A 43 -5.91 -14.51 -13.17
CA ARG A 43 -6.49 -14.27 -14.48
C ARG A 43 -8.01 -14.42 -14.48
N ASP A 44 -8.56 -15.24 -13.58
CA ASP A 44 -10.00 -15.47 -13.44
C ASP A 44 -10.44 -15.39 -11.97
N PRO A 45 -10.65 -14.16 -11.45
CA PRO A 45 -11.00 -13.95 -10.05
C PRO A 45 -12.37 -14.53 -9.66
N ILE A 46 -13.24 -14.82 -10.63
CA ILE A 46 -14.57 -15.39 -10.34
C ILE A 46 -14.44 -16.89 -10.07
N SER A 47 -13.70 -17.60 -10.93
CA SER A 47 -13.45 -19.02 -10.75
C SER A 47 -12.66 -19.29 -9.47
N SER A 48 -11.64 -18.48 -9.18
CA SER A 48 -10.86 -18.65 -7.96
C SER A 48 -11.66 -18.36 -6.70
N ALA A 49 -12.46 -17.29 -6.68
CA ALA A 49 -13.32 -16.96 -5.53
C ALA A 49 -14.28 -18.12 -5.21
N TYR A 50 -14.85 -18.77 -6.23
CA TYR A 50 -15.66 -19.96 -6.04
C TYR A 50 -14.86 -21.12 -5.42
N GLY A 51 -13.65 -21.39 -5.93
CA GLY A 51 -12.75 -22.40 -5.37
C GLY A 51 -12.39 -22.12 -3.91
N HIS A 52 -12.00 -20.88 -3.60
CA HIS A 52 -11.71 -20.43 -2.25
C HIS A 52 -12.89 -20.64 -1.30
N HIS A 53 -14.11 -20.29 -1.72
CA HIS A 53 -15.29 -20.55 -0.90
C HIS A 53 -15.47 -22.04 -0.56
N VAL A 54 -15.20 -22.94 -1.51
CA VAL A 54 -15.24 -24.39 -1.25
C VAL A 54 -14.16 -24.81 -0.24
N TYR A 55 -12.93 -24.31 -0.36
CA TYR A 55 -11.85 -24.60 0.59
C TYR A 55 -12.15 -24.04 1.99
N GLN A 56 -12.62 -22.80 2.10
CA GLN A 56 -13.03 -22.20 3.36
C GLN A 56 -14.04 -23.05 4.12
N VAL A 57 -15.04 -23.61 3.42
CA VAL A 57 -16.06 -24.46 4.04
C VAL A 57 -15.48 -25.82 4.43
N ARG A 58 -14.65 -26.42 3.58
CA ARG A 58 -14.06 -27.74 3.84
C ARG A 58 -13.00 -27.75 4.93
N GLU A 59 -12.21 -26.69 5.00
CA GLU A 59 -11.04 -26.59 5.86
C GLU A 59 -11.30 -25.73 7.10
N GLY A 60 -12.46 -25.06 7.17
CA GLY A 60 -12.79 -24.15 8.28
C GLY A 60 -11.92 -22.90 8.33
N ALA A 61 -11.18 -22.60 7.26
CA ALA A 61 -10.15 -21.57 7.21
C ALA A 61 -10.62 -20.29 6.49
N ARG A 62 -11.69 -19.65 6.99
CA ARG A 62 -12.18 -18.37 6.43
C ARG A 62 -11.13 -17.26 6.60
N GLY A 63 -10.80 -16.54 5.52
CA GLY A 63 -9.90 -15.40 5.54
C GLY A 63 -8.42 -15.75 5.31
N ALA A 64 -8.09 -16.99 4.95
CA ALA A 64 -6.72 -17.45 4.73
C ALA A 64 -6.17 -17.08 3.34
N GLU A 65 -7.03 -16.65 2.42
CA GLU A 65 -6.73 -16.39 1.00
C GLU A 65 -6.12 -15.00 0.69
N GLY A 66 -5.81 -14.22 1.73
CA GLY A 66 -5.11 -12.93 1.61
C GLY A 66 -6.04 -11.72 1.39
N GLY A 67 -5.53 -10.53 1.72
CA GLY A 67 -6.21 -9.26 1.50
C GLY A 67 -6.19 -8.88 0.02
N GLY A 68 -7.35 -8.49 -0.50
CA GLY A 68 -7.62 -8.45 -1.95
C GLY A 68 -6.63 -7.68 -2.82
N GLY A 69 -6.33 -8.28 -3.98
CA GLY A 69 -5.85 -7.63 -5.20
C GLY A 69 -4.51 -6.90 -5.16
N GLY A 70 -3.77 -6.94 -6.27
CA GLY A 70 -2.62 -6.07 -6.48
C GLY A 70 -3.06 -4.60 -6.64
N GLY A 71 -2.47 -3.70 -5.86
CA GLY A 71 -2.82 -2.27 -5.81
C GLY A 71 -2.44 -1.70 -4.45
N CYS A 72 -2.55 -0.38 -4.23
CA CYS A 72 -2.08 0.32 -3.02
C CYS A 72 -2.78 -0.07 -1.69
N GLY A 73 -3.44 -1.23 -1.61
CA GLY A 73 -3.84 -1.85 -0.35
C GLY A 73 -4.89 -1.09 0.44
N CYS A 74 -5.66 -0.21 -0.18
CA CYS A 74 -6.81 0.43 0.46
C CYS A 74 -8.06 -0.41 0.18
N ASN A 75 -8.35 -1.34 1.09
CA ASN A 75 -9.70 -1.85 1.30
C ASN A 75 -10.49 -0.79 2.08
#